data_AF-A0A919Q743-F1
#
_entry.id   AF-A0A919Q743-F1
#
_cell.length_a   1.000
_cell.length_b   1.000
_cell.length_c   1.000
_cell.angle_alpha   90.00
_cell.angle_beta   90.00
_cell.angle_gamma   90.00
#
_symmetry.space_group_name_H-M   'P 1'
#
loop_
_entity.id
_entity.type
_entity.pdbx_description
1 polymer ?
#
loop_
_entity_poly.entity_id
_entity_poly.type
_entity_poly.pdbx_seq_one_letter_code
_entity_poly.pdbx_strand_id
1 'polypeptide(L)'
;MPGRTRLHETRRARANLLLQVLTEREELARIAIASNESFAGWTKTFTEPRLCAAIVDRLTFNAAIIDTGTRSYRLAQAEAQHSISG
;
A
#
# COMPACT_ATOMS: atom_id res chain seq x y z
N MET A 1 25.24 19.45 -3.52
CA MET A 1 24.41 18.65 -2.59
C MET A 1 23.65 17.54 -3.35
N PRO A 2 24.19 16.33 -3.52
CA PRO A 2 23.64 15.28 -4.41
C PRO A 2 22.71 14.25 -3.72
N GLY A 3 22.36 14.43 -2.44
CA GLY A 3 21.64 13.41 -1.65
C GLY A 3 20.14 13.30 -1.91
N ARG A 4 19.47 14.38 -2.32
CA ARG A 4 17.99 14.39 -2.48
C ARG A 4 17.55 13.67 -3.76
N THR A 5 18.28 13.84 -4.86
CA THR A 5 17.91 13.31 -6.19
C THR A 5 17.87 11.78 -6.23
N ARG A 6 18.83 11.09 -5.60
CA ARG A 6 18.89 9.61 -5.56
C ARG A 6 17.70 8.96 -4.85
N LEU A 7 17.16 9.60 -3.80
CA LEU A 7 16.01 9.07 -3.08
C LEU A 7 14.73 9.14 -3.92
N HIS A 8 14.56 10.20 -4.71
CA HIS A 8 13.43 10.34 -5.62
C HIS A 8 13.49 9.33 -6.78
N GLU A 9 14.67 9.09 -7.35
CA GLU A 9 14.86 8.06 -8.39
C GLU A 9 14.53 6.66 -7.86
N THR A 10 14.97 6.32 -6.65
CA THR A 10 14.70 5.00 -6.08
C THR A 10 13.23 4.80 -5.73
N ARG A 11 12.50 5.87 -5.36
CA ARG A 11 11.04 5.81 -5.14
C ARG A 11 10.29 5.60 -6.45
N ARG A 12 10.69 6.30 -7.52
CA ARG A 12 10.10 6.17 -8.84
C ARG A 12 10.32 4.79 -9.46
N ALA A 13 11.53 4.25 -9.34
CA ALA A 13 11.85 2.91 -9.81
C ALA A 13 11.00 1.82 -9.12
N ARG A 14 10.82 1.92 -7.80
CA ARG A 14 9.97 0.99 -7.04
C ARG A 14 8.50 1.05 -7.44
N ALA A 15 7.98 2.25 -7.67
CA ALA A 15 6.60 2.44 -8.12
C ALA A 15 6.36 1.89 -9.54
N ASN A 16 7.34 2.04 -10.44
CA ASN A 16 7.28 1.44 -11.77
C ASN A 16 7.28 -0.09 -11.74
N LEU A 17 8.07 -0.71 -10.85
CA LEU A 17 8.04 -2.16 -10.68
C LEU A 17 6.68 -2.65 -10.19
N LEU A 18 6.06 -1.92 -9.24
CA LEU A 18 4.71 -2.24 -8.79
C LEU A 18 3.71 -2.11 -9.96
N LEU A 19 3.81 -1.06 -10.76
CA LEU A 19 2.96 -0.89 -11.94
C LEU A 19 3.15 -2.02 -12.95
N GLN A 20 4.39 -2.47 -13.18
CA GLN A 20 4.68 -3.58 -14.08
C GLN A 20 4.02 -4.87 -13.58
N VAL A 21 4.17 -5.21 -12.29
CA VAL A 21 3.53 -6.39 -11.69
C VAL A 21 2.01 -6.30 -11.78
N LEU A 22 1.43 -5.13 -11.51
CA LEU A 22 -0.01 -4.92 -11.63
C LEU A 22 -0.48 -5.10 -13.08
N THR A 23 0.29 -4.60 -14.05
CA THR A 23 -0.03 -4.70 -15.49
C THR A 23 0.14 -6.12 -16.02
N GLU A 24 1.18 -6.85 -15.61
CA GLU A 24 1.39 -8.27 -15.98
C GLU A 24 0.33 -9.20 -15.40
N ARG A 25 -0.29 -8.80 -14.29
CA ARG A 25 -1.34 -9.58 -13.61
C ARG A 25 -2.75 -9.11 -13.95
N GLU A 26 -2.86 -7.94 -14.58
CA GLU A 26 -4.09 -7.37 -15.09
C GLU A 26 -4.77 -8.43 -15.97
N GLU A 27 -6.02 -8.77 -15.64
CA GLU A 27 -6.86 -9.76 -16.34
C GLU A 27 -6.40 -11.23 -16.30
N LEU A 28 -5.16 -11.52 -15.87
CA LEU A 28 -4.63 -12.89 -15.76
C LEU A 28 -4.77 -13.50 -14.37
N ALA A 29 -4.77 -12.71 -13.29
CA ALA A 29 -4.83 -13.22 -11.93
C ALA A 29 -5.43 -12.21 -10.91
N ARG A 30 -5.95 -12.73 -9.80
CA ARG A 30 -6.41 -11.89 -8.67
C ARG A 30 -5.25 -11.35 -7.85
N ILE A 31 -5.32 -10.08 -7.48
CA ILE A 31 -4.34 -9.40 -6.62
C ILE A 31 -5.04 -8.97 -5.33
N ALA A 32 -4.42 -9.22 -4.18
CA ALA A 32 -4.87 -8.72 -2.89
C ALA A 32 -3.82 -7.74 -2.34
N ILE A 33 -4.27 -6.56 -1.91
CA ILE A 33 -3.42 -5.52 -1.32
C ILE A 33 -4.01 -5.10 0.02
N ALA A 34 -3.17 -5.08 1.05
CA ALA A 34 -3.49 -4.48 2.33
C ALA A 34 -2.75 -3.15 2.46
N SER A 35 -3.47 -2.09 2.84
CA SER A 35 -2.89 -0.79 3.13
C SER A 35 -3.42 -0.28 4.46
N ASN A 36 -2.53 0.34 5.23
CA ASN A 36 -2.84 1.03 6.47
C ASN A 36 -3.20 2.51 6.24
N GLU A 37 -3.15 2.98 5.00
CA GLU A 37 -3.48 4.37 4.63
C GLU A 37 -4.54 4.36 3.53
N SER A 38 -5.48 5.31 3.60
CA SER A 38 -6.49 5.49 2.55
C SER A 38 -5.83 5.89 1.23
N PHE A 39 -6.53 5.68 0.12
CA PHE A 39 -6.02 6.06 -1.22
C PHE A 39 -5.61 7.54 -1.32
N ALA A 40 -6.25 8.44 -0.56
CA ALA A 40 -5.86 9.84 -0.52
C ALA A 40 -4.44 10.06 0.03
N GLY A 41 -4.02 9.23 0.99
CA GLY A 41 -2.67 9.30 1.57
C GLY A 41 -1.56 8.71 0.69
N TRP A 42 -1.92 7.94 -0.33
CA TRP A 42 -0.95 7.29 -1.23
C TRP A 42 -0.13 8.28 -2.05
N THR A 43 -0.60 9.52 -2.22
CA THR A 43 0.16 10.63 -2.81
C THR A 43 1.48 10.95 -2.09
N LYS A 44 1.59 10.59 -0.80
CA LYS A 44 2.85 10.71 -0.02
C LYS A 44 3.87 9.62 -0.37
N THR A 45 3.36 8.44 -0.71
CA THR A 45 4.15 7.25 -1.03
C THR A 45 4.58 7.27 -2.49
N PHE A 46 3.63 7.54 -3.39
CA PHE A 46 3.85 7.71 -4.83
C PHE A 46 3.98 9.20 -5.13
N THR A 47 5.21 9.70 -5.10
CA THR A 47 5.54 11.12 -5.30
C THR A 47 5.19 11.67 -6.68
N GLU A 48 4.87 10.79 -7.65
CA GLU A 48 4.44 11.16 -9.00
C GLU A 48 2.91 11.04 -9.10
N PRO A 49 2.15 12.16 -9.17
CA PRO A 49 0.68 12.13 -9.10
C PRO A 49 0.02 11.27 -10.19
N ARG A 50 0.56 11.32 -11.41
CA ARG A 50 0.05 10.54 -12.54
C ARG A 50 0.22 9.04 -12.32
N LEU A 51 1.34 8.63 -11.72
CA LEU A 51 1.62 7.23 -11.41
C LEU A 51 0.73 6.73 -10.26
N CYS A 52 0.54 7.56 -9.23
CA CYS A 52 -0.38 7.26 -8.13
C CYS A 52 -1.80 7.02 -8.65
N ALA A 53 -2.30 7.92 -9.50
CA ALA A 53 -3.63 7.79 -10.09
C ALA A 53 -3.76 6.51 -10.92
N ALA A 54 -2.79 6.21 -11.79
CA ALA A 54 -2.80 5.02 -12.63
C ALA A 54 -2.72 3.69 -11.87
N ILE A 55 -2.09 3.68 -10.68
CA ILE A 55 -2.07 2.52 -9.79
C ILE A 55 -3.43 2.36 -9.09
N VAL A 56 -3.97 3.44 -8.53
CA VAL A 56 -5.26 3.40 -7.82
C VAL A 56 -6.38 2.98 -8.78
N ASP A 57 -6.41 3.56 -9.97
CA ASP A 57 -7.39 3.25 -11.01
C ASP A 57 -7.44 1.74 -11.32
N ARG A 58 -6.28 1.14 -11.66
CA ARG A 58 -6.14 -0.30 -11.90
C ARG A 58 -6.56 -1.16 -10.70
N LEU A 59 -6.22 -0.75 -9.48
CA LEU A 59 -6.60 -1.48 -8.28
C LEU A 59 -8.11 -1.41 -8.00
N THR A 60 -8.80 -0.38 -8.48
CA THR A 60 -10.24 -0.19 -8.24
C THR A 60 -11.13 -0.66 -9.38
N PHE A 61 -10.58 -0.89 -10.58
CA PHE A 61 -11.33 -1.24 -11.80
C PHE A 61 -12.22 -2.49 -11.66
N ASN A 62 -11.86 -3.45 -10.78
CA ASN A 62 -12.71 -4.60 -10.43
C ASN A 62 -12.36 -5.19 -9.04
N ALA A 63 -12.41 -4.36 -7.99
CA ALA A 63 -11.99 -4.77 -6.65
C ALA A 63 -13.11 -4.75 -5.61
N ALA A 64 -12.98 -5.63 -4.62
CA ALA A 64 -13.70 -5.55 -3.36
C ALA A 64 -12.84 -4.80 -2.34
N ILE A 65 -13.27 -3.62 -1.91
CA ILE A 65 -12.61 -2.87 -0.85
C ILE A 65 -13.15 -3.36 0.49
N ILE A 66 -12.26 -3.88 1.33
CA ILE A 66 -12.60 -4.38 2.66
C ILE A 66 -11.95 -3.44 3.68
N ASP A 67 -12.78 -2.70 4.43
CA ASP A 67 -12.30 -1.96 5.59
C ASP A 67 -12.14 -2.94 6.77
N THR A 68 -10.89 -3.11 7.21
CA THR A 68 -10.55 -3.99 8.34
C THR A 68 -10.81 -3.35 9.70
N GLY A 69 -11.09 -2.05 9.72
CA GLY A 69 -11.30 -1.26 10.93
C GLY A 69 -10.01 -0.99 11.69
N THR A 70 -10.14 -0.54 12.94
CA THR A 70 -9.02 -0.05 13.76
C THR A 70 -8.56 -1.03 14.84
N ARG A 71 -9.18 -2.22 14.92
CA ARG A 71 -8.89 -3.20 15.97
C ARG A 71 -7.57 -3.92 15.67
N SER A 72 -6.55 -3.61 16.44
CA SER A 72 -5.26 -4.30 16.37
C SER A 72 -5.32 -5.64 17.09
N TYR A 73 -5.24 -6.74 16.34
CA TYR A 73 -5.15 -8.08 16.90
C TYR A 73 -3.94 -8.24 17.83
N ARG A 74 -2.80 -7.63 17.45
CA ARG A 74 -1.55 -7.67 18.23
C ARG A 74 -1.71 -7.00 19.59
N LEU A 75 -2.44 -5.88 19.66
CA LEU A 75 -2.68 -5.17 20.92
C LEU A 75 -3.57 -5.99 21.85
N ALA A 76 -4.69 -6.51 21.32
CA ALA A 76 -5.60 -7.35 22.10
C ALA A 76 -4.91 -8.60 22.67
N GLN A 77 -3.98 -9.21 21.91
CA GLN A 77 -3.20 -10.34 22.40
C GLN A 77 -2.23 -9.95 23.53
N ALA A 78 -1.57 -8.79 23.43
CA ALA A 78 -0.68 -8.30 24.47
C ALA A 78 -1.43 -7.94 25.76
N GLU A 79 -2.61 -7.32 25.65
CA GLU A 79 -3.49 -7.02 26.79
C GLU A 79 -3.96 -8.29 27.49
N ALA A 80 -4.37 -9.31 26.72
CA ALA A 80 -4.74 -10.61 27.25
C ALA A 80 -3.58 -11.28 28.02
N GLN A 81 -2.37 -11.26 27.47
CA GLN A 81 -1.18 -11.83 28.14
C GLN A 81 -0.81 -11.08 29.43
N HIS A 82 -0.93 -9.76 29.45
CA HIS A 82 -0.69 -8.98 30.67
C HIS A 82 -1.74 -9.24 31.76
N SER A 83 -3.00 -9.44 31.39
CA SER A 83 -4.07 -9.72 32.36
C SER A 83 -3.97 -11.10 33.05
N ILE A 84 -3.23 -12.04 32.46
CA ILE A 84 -3.04 -13.40 33.01
C ILE A 84 -1.80 -13.48 33.92
N SER A 85 -0.84 -12.55 33.76
CA SER A 85 0.40 -12.50 34.54
C SER A 85 0.33 -11.61 35.78
N GLY A 86 -0.79 -10.94 36.04
CA GLY A 86 -1.00 -10.08 37.21
C GLY A 86 -2.00 -10.69 38.19
#